data_AF-A0A7C3UIM4-F1
#
_entry.id   AF-A0A7C3UIM4-F1
#
_cell.length_a   1.000
_cell.length_b   1.000
_cell.length_c   1.000
_cell.angle_alpha   90.00
_cell.angle_beta   90.00
_cell.angle_gamma   90.00
#
_symmetry.space_group_name_H-M   'P 1'
#
loop_
_entity.id
_entity.type
_entity.pdbx_description
1 polymer ?
#
loop_
_entity_poly.entity_id
_entity_poly.type
_entity_poly.pdbx_seq_one_letter_code
_entity_poly.pdbx_strand_id
1 'polypeptide(L)'
;ETNGTLLKEEIIDELEELNLSRINLSLHALDDKLNKFLTGCQEYDTSRILEIIKYITKSKIDLTLTPVWVPGLNDGEIPKLIDFAKGIKNRKYPVLGIQKYEVHRFGRKPKGVKAVTWYKFYKKLEELEKVHGIKLILTPADFEIKKAKMLPLAFKVGETATVEVKAKGWMPNEMIGTAKNRCITLVDCKAPLGKILRAKILRNKHNIYIGR
;
A
#
# COMPACT_ATOMS: atom_id res chain seq x y z
N GLU A 1 6.12 0.58 0.02
CA GLU A 1 4.98 1.47 -0.28
C GLU A 1 4.85 2.47 0.85
N THR A 2 4.53 3.72 0.53
CA THR A 2 4.43 4.81 1.52
C THR A 2 3.53 5.92 0.96
N ASN A 3 2.97 6.74 1.84
CA ASN A 3 2.37 8.03 1.48
C ASN A 3 3.39 9.17 1.46
N GLY A 4 4.65 8.89 1.80
CA GLY A 4 5.76 9.84 1.77
C GLY A 4 5.83 10.81 2.94
N THR A 5 4.83 10.89 3.82
CA THR A 5 4.77 11.89 4.91
C THR A 5 5.97 11.82 5.86
N LEU A 6 6.53 10.62 6.06
CA LEU A 6 7.72 10.40 6.91
C LEU A 6 9.02 10.27 6.12
N LEU A 7 8.98 10.36 4.79
CA LEU A 7 10.19 10.30 3.98
C LEU A 7 10.96 11.61 4.09
N LYS A 8 12.28 11.47 4.14
CA LYS A 8 13.27 12.54 4.06
C LYS A 8 14.36 12.11 3.09
N GLU A 9 15.13 13.06 2.62
CA GLU A 9 16.28 12.87 1.74
C GLU A 9 17.24 11.84 2.34
N GLU A 10 17.55 11.92 3.64
CA GLU A 10 18.48 11.00 4.31
C GLU A 10 17.95 9.55 4.28
N ILE A 11 16.64 9.36 4.46
CA ILE A 11 16.02 8.03 4.37
C ILE A 11 16.11 7.49 2.93
N ILE A 12 16.00 8.36 1.93
CA ILE A 12 16.10 7.96 0.53
C ILE A 12 17.53 7.52 0.20
N ASP A 13 18.53 8.26 0.70
CA ASP A 13 19.95 7.90 0.56
C ASP A 13 20.24 6.54 1.21
N GLU A 14 19.79 6.33 2.44
CA GLU A 14 19.93 5.04 3.14
C GLU A 14 19.27 3.89 2.35
N LEU A 15 18.07 4.11 1.81
CA LEU A 15 17.38 3.11 0.99
C LEU A 15 18.10 2.84 -0.33
N GLU A 16 18.74 3.85 -0.92
CA GLU A 16 19.52 3.72 -2.14
C GLU A 16 20.79 2.89 -1.88
N GLU A 17 21.50 3.16 -0.78
CA GLU A 17 22.68 2.39 -0.35
C GLU A 17 22.34 0.91 -0.10
N LEU A 18 21.14 0.64 0.43
CA LEU A 18 20.60 -0.71 0.60
C LEU A 18 20.11 -1.35 -0.70
N ASN A 19 20.30 -0.69 -1.85
CA ASN A 19 19.87 -1.14 -3.17
C ASN A 19 18.37 -1.39 -3.28
N LEU A 20 17.55 -0.56 -2.60
CA LEU A 20 16.10 -0.63 -2.75
C LEU A 20 15.73 -0.44 -4.23
N SER A 21 15.03 -1.41 -4.79
CA SER A 21 14.75 -1.41 -6.23
C SER A 21 13.74 -0.34 -6.63
N ARG A 22 12.75 -0.05 -5.77
CA ARG A 22 11.63 0.82 -6.09
C ARG A 22 10.86 1.33 -4.87
N ILE A 23 10.40 2.58 -4.93
CA ILE A 23 9.40 3.15 -4.04
C ILE A 23 8.03 3.24 -4.76
N ASN A 24 7.00 2.67 -4.13
CA ASN A 24 5.59 2.96 -4.47
C ASN A 24 5.11 4.11 -3.59
N LEU A 25 4.77 5.24 -4.20
CA LEU A 25 4.38 6.46 -3.51
C LEU A 25 2.92 6.82 -3.80
N SER A 26 2.11 6.86 -2.75
CA SER A 26 0.71 7.28 -2.85
C SER A 26 0.61 8.80 -2.99
N LEU A 27 0.14 9.26 -4.15
CA LEU A 27 -0.19 10.65 -4.43
C LEU A 27 -1.56 10.68 -5.13
N HIS A 28 -2.59 11.27 -4.52
CA HIS A 28 -3.98 11.12 -5.00
C HIS A 28 -4.53 12.36 -5.71
N ALA A 29 -3.88 13.51 -5.51
CA ALA A 29 -4.16 14.79 -6.16
C ALA A 29 -2.89 15.65 -6.13
N LEU A 30 -2.77 16.58 -7.08
CA LEU A 30 -1.80 17.68 -7.02
C LEU A 30 -2.36 18.88 -6.24
N ASP A 31 -3.68 19.03 -6.15
CA ASP A 31 -4.31 19.97 -5.24
C ASP A 31 -4.13 19.54 -3.78
N ASP A 32 -3.50 20.41 -2.98
CA ASP A 32 -3.11 20.07 -1.60
C ASP A 32 -4.30 19.79 -0.68
N LYS A 33 -5.37 20.58 -0.78
CA LYS A 33 -6.56 20.42 0.06
C LYS A 33 -7.25 19.09 -0.24
N LEU A 34 -7.42 18.76 -1.51
CA LEU A 34 -7.99 17.50 -1.95
C LEU A 34 -7.11 16.32 -1.56
N ASN A 35 -5.78 16.44 -1.69
CA ASN A 35 -4.86 15.36 -1.35
C ASN A 35 -4.85 15.09 0.17
N LYS A 36 -4.83 16.12 1.02
CA LYS A 36 -5.04 16.01 2.47
C LYS A 36 -6.35 15.32 2.80
N PHE A 37 -7.43 15.70 2.12
CA PHE A 37 -8.74 15.08 2.30
C PHE A 37 -8.74 13.59 1.90
N LEU A 38 -8.13 13.22 0.77
CA LEU A 38 -8.10 11.85 0.29
C LEU A 38 -7.21 10.95 1.16
N THR A 39 -6.03 11.44 1.54
CA THR A 39 -5.08 10.74 2.43
C THR A 39 -5.62 10.64 3.86
N GLY A 40 -6.40 11.62 4.30
CA GLY A 40 -6.90 11.67 5.67
C GLY A 40 -5.93 12.21 6.70
N CYS A 41 -4.91 12.93 6.26
CA CYS A 41 -3.89 13.53 7.10
C CYS A 41 -3.89 15.03 6.83
N GLN A 42 -4.17 15.84 7.86
CA GLN A 42 -4.23 17.30 7.73
C GLN A 42 -2.84 17.92 7.58
N GLU A 43 -1.85 17.23 8.11
CA GLU A 43 -0.43 17.55 8.09
C GLU A 43 0.25 17.11 6.78
N TYR A 44 -0.47 16.42 5.89
CA TYR A 44 0.08 15.97 4.62
C TYR A 44 0.42 17.18 3.75
N ASP A 45 1.68 17.39 3.39
CA ASP A 45 2.10 18.52 2.56
C ASP A 45 2.40 18.06 1.13
N THR A 46 1.53 18.41 0.19
CA THR A 46 1.69 18.01 -1.21
C THR A 46 2.94 18.64 -1.85
N SER A 47 3.30 19.87 -1.52
CA SER A 47 4.50 20.53 -2.05
C SER A 47 5.76 19.79 -1.60
N ARG A 48 5.82 19.44 -0.32
CA ARG A 48 6.92 18.63 0.23
C ARG A 48 7.03 17.28 -0.45
N ILE A 49 5.91 16.62 -0.75
CA ILE A 49 5.91 15.33 -1.44
C ILE A 49 6.41 15.47 -2.89
N LEU A 50 6.10 16.57 -3.58
CA LEU A 50 6.66 16.84 -4.90
C LEU A 50 8.19 17.05 -4.87
N GLU A 51 8.73 17.63 -3.80
CA GLU A 51 10.18 17.74 -3.59
C GLU A 51 10.82 16.36 -3.36
N ILE A 52 10.20 15.54 -2.50
CA ILE A 52 10.63 14.15 -2.28
C ILE A 52 10.62 13.36 -3.59
N ILE A 53 9.59 13.52 -4.43
CA ILE A 53 9.54 12.90 -5.75
C ILE A 53 10.75 13.33 -6.59
N LYS A 54 11.03 14.64 -6.68
CA LYS A 54 12.20 15.15 -7.41
C LYS A 54 13.51 14.56 -6.86
N TYR A 55 13.62 14.38 -5.56
CA TYR A 55 14.79 13.77 -4.94
C TYR A 55 14.95 12.30 -5.33
N ILE A 56 13.89 11.49 -5.19
CA ILE A 56 13.90 10.07 -5.60
C ILE A 56 14.25 9.94 -7.09
N THR A 57 13.73 10.80 -7.97
CA THR A 57 14.04 10.72 -9.40
C THR A 57 15.51 10.97 -9.76
N LYS A 58 16.31 11.52 -8.84
CA LYS A 58 17.76 11.70 -8.99
C LYS A 58 18.55 10.52 -8.45
N SER A 59 17.93 9.63 -7.67
CA SER A 59 18.58 8.46 -7.10
C SER A 59 18.53 7.26 -8.05
N LYS A 60 19.06 6.13 -7.61
CA LYS A 60 18.99 4.84 -8.31
C LYS A 60 17.67 4.10 -8.10
N ILE A 61 16.77 4.61 -7.28
CA ILE A 61 15.52 3.94 -6.92
C ILE A 61 14.45 4.30 -7.96
N ASP A 62 13.78 3.31 -8.55
CA ASP A 62 12.62 3.57 -9.40
C ASP A 62 11.44 4.10 -8.57
N LEU A 63 10.66 5.01 -9.14
CA LEU A 63 9.49 5.59 -8.48
C LEU A 63 8.20 5.22 -9.22
N THR A 64 7.27 4.54 -8.55
CA THR A 64 5.91 4.33 -9.06
C THR A 64 4.93 5.17 -8.25
N LEU A 65 4.27 6.13 -8.90
CA LEU A 65 3.13 6.82 -8.31
C LEU A 65 1.91 5.90 -8.28
N THR A 66 1.21 5.84 -7.16
CA THR A 66 0.08 4.91 -6.95
C THR A 66 -1.20 5.62 -6.52
N PRO A 67 -1.77 6.55 -7.34
CA PRO A 67 -3.04 7.19 -7.03
C PRO A 67 -4.18 6.18 -6.93
N VAL A 68 -5.10 6.38 -5.99
CA VAL A 68 -6.41 5.73 -6.01
C VAL A 68 -7.37 6.64 -6.76
N TRP A 69 -8.01 6.12 -7.81
CA TRP A 69 -9.11 6.82 -8.45
C TRP A 69 -10.38 6.64 -7.62
N VAL A 70 -10.86 7.75 -7.04
CA VAL A 70 -12.04 7.84 -6.18
C VAL A 70 -13.14 8.59 -6.96
N PRO A 71 -14.11 7.86 -7.55
CA PRO A 71 -15.09 8.43 -8.48
C PRO A 71 -15.84 9.63 -7.91
N GLY A 72 -15.90 10.71 -8.67
CA GLY A 72 -16.58 11.96 -8.29
C GLY A 72 -15.80 12.86 -7.33
N LEU A 73 -14.64 12.41 -6.81
CA LEU A 73 -13.80 13.22 -5.93
C LEU A 73 -12.53 13.71 -6.61
N ASN A 74 -11.80 12.83 -7.30
CA ASN A 74 -10.52 13.19 -7.94
C ASN A 74 -10.47 12.86 -9.43
N ASP A 75 -11.63 12.78 -10.08
CA ASP A 75 -11.73 12.48 -11.52
C ASP A 75 -10.88 13.43 -12.38
N GLY A 76 -10.84 14.72 -12.02
CA GLY A 76 -10.02 15.73 -12.70
C GLY A 76 -8.53 15.70 -12.36
N GLU A 77 -8.13 15.01 -11.29
CA GLU A 77 -6.72 14.90 -10.89
C GLU A 77 -6.01 13.73 -11.57
N ILE A 78 -6.74 12.66 -11.91
CA ILE A 78 -6.14 11.49 -12.56
C ILE A 78 -5.40 11.85 -13.87
N PRO A 79 -5.98 12.61 -14.82
CA PRO A 79 -5.25 13.07 -16.02
C PRO A 79 -4.02 13.91 -15.68
N LYS A 80 -4.12 14.82 -14.70
CA LYS A 80 -2.99 15.67 -14.29
C LYS A 80 -1.83 14.86 -13.72
N LEU A 81 -2.15 13.83 -12.92
CA LEU A 81 -1.17 12.91 -12.37
C LEU A 81 -0.54 12.03 -13.45
N ILE A 82 -1.30 11.65 -14.48
CA ILE A 82 -0.75 10.97 -15.66
C ILE A 82 0.29 11.85 -16.35
N ASP A 83 -0.05 13.11 -16.63
CA ASP A 83 0.88 14.02 -17.29
C ASP A 83 2.09 14.36 -16.42
N PHE A 84 1.90 14.51 -15.12
CA PHE A 84 2.99 14.65 -14.16
C PHE A 84 3.93 13.42 -14.16
N ALA A 85 3.37 12.21 -14.15
CA ALA A 85 4.15 10.97 -14.13
C ALA A 85 5.01 10.77 -15.38
N LYS A 86 4.64 11.34 -16.54
CA LYS A 86 5.47 11.28 -17.76
C LYS A 86 6.83 11.96 -17.60
N GLY A 87 6.95 12.90 -16.66
CA GLY A 87 8.24 13.54 -16.33
C GLY A 87 9.19 12.64 -15.56
N ILE A 88 8.69 11.52 -15.00
CA ILE A 88 9.47 10.56 -14.22
C ILE A 88 10.08 9.54 -15.19
N LYS A 89 11.35 9.22 -15.01
CA LYS A 89 12.06 8.19 -15.77
C LYS A 89 12.53 7.09 -14.85
N ASN A 90 11.89 5.93 -14.94
CA ASN A 90 12.33 4.71 -14.29
C ASN A 90 13.22 3.88 -15.22
N ARG A 91 14.05 3.04 -14.63
CA ARG A 91 14.90 2.10 -15.36
C ARG A 91 14.14 0.84 -15.73
N LYS A 92 13.25 0.38 -14.85
CA LYS A 92 12.69 -0.96 -14.92
C LYS A 92 11.19 -1.01 -14.69
N TYR A 93 10.69 -0.33 -13.67
CA TYR A 93 9.30 -0.45 -13.26
C TYR A 93 8.40 0.66 -13.81
N PRO A 94 7.10 0.41 -14.02
CA PRO A 94 6.14 1.45 -14.42
C PRO A 94 6.16 2.67 -13.51
N VAL A 95 6.05 3.87 -14.08
CA VAL A 95 6.05 5.14 -13.32
C VAL A 95 4.71 5.45 -12.64
N LEU A 96 3.63 4.81 -13.08
CA LEU A 96 2.28 5.09 -12.61
C LEU A 96 1.43 3.82 -12.56
N GLY A 97 0.84 3.53 -11.41
CA GLY A 97 -0.14 2.46 -11.20
C GLY A 97 -1.40 3.02 -10.57
N ILE A 98 -2.38 3.41 -11.39
CA ILE A 98 -3.68 3.87 -10.90
C ILE A 98 -4.42 2.70 -10.25
N GLN A 99 -4.90 2.90 -9.04
CA GLN A 99 -5.61 1.92 -8.23
C GLN A 99 -7.11 2.20 -8.25
N LYS A 100 -7.91 1.13 -8.23
CA LYS A 100 -9.36 1.22 -8.14
C LYS A 100 -9.77 1.45 -6.69
N TYR A 101 -10.64 2.44 -6.43
CA TYR A 101 -11.28 2.56 -5.13
C TYR A 101 -12.16 1.33 -4.83
N GLU A 102 -11.93 0.75 -3.65
CA GLU A 102 -12.68 -0.37 -3.09
C GLU A 102 -13.14 -0.02 -1.67
N VAL A 103 -14.36 -0.42 -1.34
CA VAL A 103 -14.93 -0.18 -0.01
C VAL A 103 -14.46 -1.27 0.94
N HIS A 104 -13.54 -0.93 1.84
CA HIS A 104 -13.05 -1.85 2.87
C HIS A 104 -13.68 -1.56 4.24
N ARG A 105 -13.84 -2.60 5.08
CA ARG A 105 -14.45 -2.48 6.43
C ARG A 105 -13.79 -1.39 7.26
N PHE A 106 -12.45 -1.41 7.30
CA PHE A 106 -11.60 -0.49 8.07
C PHE A 106 -11.00 0.64 7.22
N GLY A 107 -11.38 0.74 5.94
CA GLY A 107 -10.92 1.79 5.04
C GLY A 107 -11.77 3.07 5.14
N ARG A 108 -11.28 4.14 4.52
CA ARG A 108 -12.04 5.39 4.35
C ARG A 108 -13.26 5.14 3.45
N LYS A 109 -14.39 5.77 3.79
CA LYS A 109 -15.66 5.66 3.04
C LYS A 109 -16.24 7.05 2.81
N PRO A 110 -15.74 7.81 1.81
CA PRO A 110 -16.25 9.14 1.54
C PRO A 110 -17.75 9.11 1.23
N LYS A 111 -18.50 10.05 1.84
CA LYS A 111 -19.96 10.11 1.71
C LYS A 111 -20.35 10.30 0.24
N GLY A 112 -21.30 9.50 -0.24
CA GLY A 112 -21.81 9.59 -1.62
C GLY A 112 -20.94 8.91 -2.69
N VAL A 113 -19.75 8.42 -2.35
CA VAL A 113 -18.86 7.74 -3.31
C VAL A 113 -19.17 6.25 -3.38
N LYS A 114 -19.32 5.73 -4.59
CA LYS A 114 -19.47 4.30 -4.86
C LYS A 114 -18.29 3.80 -5.68
N ALA A 115 -17.79 2.61 -5.33
CA ALA A 115 -16.80 1.93 -6.15
C ALA A 115 -17.39 1.61 -7.53
N VAL A 116 -16.65 1.89 -8.60
CA VAL A 116 -17.00 1.46 -9.95
C VAL A 116 -16.81 -0.05 -10.11
N THR A 117 -17.34 -0.65 -11.17
CA THR A 117 -17.00 -2.03 -11.52
C THR A 117 -15.60 -2.11 -12.12
N TRP A 118 -14.95 -3.28 -12.06
CA TRP A 118 -13.65 -3.49 -12.73
C TRP A 118 -13.71 -3.22 -14.23
N TYR A 119 -14.82 -3.58 -14.90
CA TYR A 119 -15.03 -3.26 -16.31
C TYR A 119 -14.96 -1.74 -16.57
N LYS A 120 -15.70 -0.94 -15.80
CA LYS A 120 -15.69 0.52 -15.94
C LYS A 120 -14.31 1.11 -15.61
N PHE A 121 -13.64 0.55 -14.62
CA PHE A 121 -12.28 0.94 -14.24
C PHE A 121 -11.29 0.75 -15.41
N TYR A 122 -11.19 -0.46 -15.95
CA TYR A 122 -10.27 -0.76 -17.05
C TYR A 122 -10.63 -0.04 -18.34
N LYS A 123 -11.92 0.10 -18.66
CA LYS A 123 -12.37 0.91 -19.81
C LYS A 123 -11.89 2.35 -19.70
N LYS A 124 -11.98 2.95 -18.50
CA LYS A 124 -11.48 4.31 -18.28
C LYS A 124 -9.97 4.41 -18.40
N LEU A 125 -9.23 3.41 -17.91
CA LEU A 125 -7.78 3.36 -18.10
C LEU A 125 -7.42 3.26 -19.59
N GLU A 126 -8.08 2.41 -20.36
CA GLU A 126 -7.84 2.27 -21.80
C GLU A 126 -8.09 3.59 -22.55
N GLU A 127 -9.15 4.33 -22.21
CA GLU A 127 -9.40 5.67 -22.75
C GLU A 127 -8.25 6.64 -22.44
N LEU A 128 -7.78 6.65 -21.19
CA LEU A 128 -6.68 7.52 -20.76
C LEU A 128 -5.33 7.09 -21.36
N GLU A 129 -5.06 5.80 -21.54
CA GLU A 129 -3.86 5.31 -22.23
C GLU A 129 -3.79 5.86 -23.65
N LYS A 130 -4.91 5.84 -24.38
CA LYS A 130 -5.01 6.37 -25.76
C LYS A 130 -4.79 7.88 -25.80
N VAL A 131 -5.38 8.63 -24.87
CA VAL A 131 -5.27 10.10 -24.82
C VAL A 131 -3.86 10.53 -24.44
N HIS A 132 -3.24 9.86 -23.47
CA HIS A 132 -1.97 10.29 -22.90
C HIS A 132 -0.75 9.56 -23.50
N GLY A 133 -0.93 8.47 -24.25
CA GLY A 133 0.17 7.73 -24.87
C GLY A 133 1.10 7.03 -23.87
N ILE A 134 0.57 6.60 -22.73
CA ILE A 134 1.32 5.90 -21.67
C ILE A 134 0.54 4.68 -21.22
N LYS A 135 1.25 3.60 -20.87
CA LYS A 135 0.64 2.38 -20.33
C LYS A 135 0.14 2.60 -18.89
N LEU A 136 -1.13 2.33 -18.64
CA LEU A 136 -1.84 2.41 -17.36
C LEU A 136 -2.42 1.05 -16.94
N ILE A 137 -2.69 0.14 -17.89
CA ILE A 137 -3.14 -1.22 -17.60
C ILE A 137 -1.92 -2.09 -17.33
N LEU A 138 -1.55 -2.19 -16.06
CA LEU A 138 -0.39 -2.94 -15.60
C LEU A 138 -0.72 -4.41 -15.31
N THR A 139 0.27 -5.26 -15.53
CA THR A 139 0.22 -6.71 -15.31
C THR A 139 1.32 -7.11 -14.31
N PRO A 140 1.24 -8.32 -13.72
CA PRO A 140 2.33 -8.82 -12.88
C PRO A 140 3.69 -8.87 -13.58
N ALA A 141 3.71 -9.07 -14.91
CA ALA A 141 4.94 -9.09 -15.70
C ALA A 141 5.64 -7.72 -15.76
N ASP A 142 4.88 -6.63 -15.75
CA ASP A 142 5.42 -5.26 -15.71
C ASP A 142 6.21 -4.97 -14.42
N PHE A 143 5.99 -5.79 -13.39
CA PHE A 143 6.70 -5.73 -12.12
C PHE A 143 7.64 -6.93 -11.90
N GLU A 144 7.86 -7.75 -12.94
CA GLU A 144 8.60 -9.01 -12.87
C GLU A 144 8.15 -9.95 -11.75
N ILE A 145 6.86 -9.92 -11.42
CA ILE A 145 6.31 -10.79 -10.38
C ILE A 145 6.36 -12.23 -10.87
N LYS A 146 7.12 -13.05 -10.14
CA LYS A 146 7.25 -14.49 -10.39
C LYS A 146 6.40 -15.28 -9.41
N LYS A 147 5.71 -16.32 -9.91
CA LYS A 147 4.99 -17.25 -9.05
C LYS A 147 6.00 -18.03 -8.20
N ALA A 148 5.75 -18.11 -6.90
CA ALA A 148 6.55 -18.88 -5.95
C ALA A 148 5.68 -19.91 -5.22
N LYS A 149 6.29 -21.01 -4.76
CA LYS A 149 5.60 -22.00 -3.93
C LYS A 149 5.27 -21.38 -2.57
N MET A 150 4.05 -21.62 -2.08
CA MET A 150 3.63 -21.15 -0.76
C MET A 150 4.43 -21.89 0.33
N LEU A 151 4.86 -21.15 1.36
CA LEU A 151 5.46 -21.77 2.55
C LEU A 151 4.46 -22.71 3.24
N PRO A 152 4.92 -23.82 3.85
CA PRO A 152 4.05 -24.74 4.56
C PRO A 152 3.37 -24.04 5.75
N LEU A 153 2.10 -24.38 5.98
CA LEU A 153 1.35 -23.85 7.12
C LEU A 153 1.88 -24.46 8.43
N ALA A 154 2.17 -23.62 9.41
CA ALA A 154 2.66 -24.02 10.73
C ALA A 154 1.54 -24.37 11.72
N PHE A 155 0.31 -23.94 11.42
CA PHE A 155 -0.87 -24.15 12.26
C PHE A 155 -2.10 -24.48 11.42
N LYS A 156 -2.97 -25.31 11.97
CA LYS A 156 -4.31 -25.58 11.42
C LYS A 156 -5.36 -24.67 12.06
N VAL A 157 -6.43 -24.38 11.33
CA VAL A 157 -7.61 -23.72 11.92
C VAL A 157 -8.19 -24.63 13.01
N GLY A 158 -8.47 -24.06 14.18
CA GLY A 158 -8.96 -24.77 15.36
C GLY A 158 -7.87 -25.30 16.29
N GLU A 159 -6.61 -25.37 15.84
CA GLU A 159 -5.46 -25.74 16.68
C GLU A 159 -5.25 -24.69 17.79
N THR A 160 -4.86 -25.14 18.98
CA THR A 160 -4.41 -24.23 20.04
C THR A 160 -2.89 -24.15 20.03
N ALA A 161 -2.36 -22.95 19.88
CA ALA A 161 -0.93 -22.67 19.94
C ALA A 161 -0.57 -22.02 21.27
N THR A 162 0.62 -22.34 21.80
CA THR A 162 1.26 -21.58 22.88
C THR A 162 2.03 -20.43 22.24
N VAL A 163 1.64 -19.20 22.56
CA VAL A 163 2.10 -17.99 21.88
C VAL A 163 2.68 -17.03 22.90
N GLU A 164 3.87 -16.50 22.61
CA GLU A 164 4.48 -15.42 23.39
C GLU A 164 4.16 -14.07 22.75
N VAL A 165 3.64 -13.12 23.53
CA VAL A 165 3.28 -11.78 23.05
C VAL A 165 4.54 -10.92 22.90
N LYS A 166 4.78 -10.39 21.70
CA LYS A 166 6.02 -9.65 21.36
C LYS A 166 5.79 -8.20 20.94
N ALA A 167 4.63 -7.85 20.41
CA ALA A 167 4.33 -6.48 20.02
C ALA A 167 2.83 -6.18 20.11
N LYS A 168 2.46 -4.90 20.03
CA LYS A 168 1.08 -4.48 19.80
C LYS A 168 0.68 -4.82 18.36
N GLY A 169 -0.58 -5.15 18.16
CA GLY A 169 -1.18 -5.30 16.83
C GLY A 169 -1.39 -3.95 16.15
N TRP A 170 -1.83 -4.02 14.90
CA TRP A 170 -2.16 -2.83 14.11
C TRP A 170 -3.44 -2.18 14.63
N MET A 171 -4.48 -2.97 14.95
CA MET A 171 -5.74 -2.42 15.47
C MET A 171 -5.73 -2.30 17.00
N PRO A 172 -6.53 -1.37 17.56
CA PRO A 172 -6.82 -1.36 18.99
C PRO A 172 -7.37 -2.71 19.44
N ASN A 173 -6.85 -3.27 20.54
CA ASN A 173 -7.16 -4.59 21.08
C ASN A 173 -6.58 -5.79 20.29
N GLU A 174 -5.59 -5.56 19.44
CA GLU A 174 -4.77 -6.64 18.89
C GLU A 174 -3.40 -6.68 19.54
N MET A 175 -2.85 -7.88 19.69
CA MET A 175 -1.44 -8.11 19.98
C MET A 175 -0.82 -8.93 18.86
N ILE A 176 0.49 -8.81 18.69
CA ILE A 176 1.29 -9.71 17.85
C ILE A 176 2.04 -10.66 18.76
N GLY A 177 1.80 -11.95 18.56
CA GLY A 177 2.52 -13.00 19.24
C GLY A 177 3.35 -13.86 18.28
N THR A 178 4.27 -14.62 18.84
CA THR A 178 5.15 -15.52 18.08
C THR A 178 5.04 -16.96 18.57
N ALA A 179 4.95 -17.90 17.63
CA ALA A 179 5.02 -19.34 17.89
C ALA A 179 5.49 -20.09 16.64
N LYS A 180 6.25 -21.19 16.81
CA LYS A 180 6.80 -22.00 15.70
C LYS A 180 7.46 -21.15 14.59
N ASN A 181 8.21 -20.12 14.98
CA ASN A 181 8.84 -19.15 14.06
C ASN A 181 7.83 -18.49 13.08
N ARG A 182 6.62 -18.19 13.55
CA ARG A 182 5.58 -17.45 12.84
C ARG A 182 4.97 -16.39 13.73
N CYS A 183 4.58 -15.29 13.10
CA CYS A 183 3.78 -14.24 13.70
C CYS A 183 2.30 -14.63 13.68
N ILE A 184 1.59 -14.38 14.79
CA ILE A 184 0.16 -14.61 14.95
C ILE A 184 -0.47 -13.31 15.46
N THR A 185 -1.44 -12.79 14.72
CA THR A 185 -2.28 -11.68 15.21
C THR A 185 -3.28 -12.24 16.21
N LEU A 186 -3.18 -11.79 17.46
CA LEU A 186 -4.08 -12.13 18.55
C LEU A 186 -5.16 -11.06 18.66
N VAL A 187 -6.39 -11.38 18.24
CA VAL A 187 -7.52 -10.45 18.31
C VAL A 187 -8.15 -10.48 19.71
N ASP A 188 -8.70 -9.34 20.14
CA ASP A 188 -9.27 -9.14 21.47
C ASP A 188 -8.30 -9.47 22.61
N CYS A 189 -7.02 -9.17 22.40
CA CYS A 189 -5.95 -9.43 23.34
C CYS A 189 -5.35 -8.10 23.83
N LYS A 190 -5.09 -8.03 25.14
CA LYS A 190 -4.39 -6.91 25.81
C LYS A 190 -3.29 -7.40 26.75
N ALA A 191 -2.82 -8.62 26.54
CA ALA A 191 -1.76 -9.21 27.35
C ALA A 191 -0.48 -8.35 27.28
N PRO A 192 0.28 -8.22 28.39
CA PRO A 192 1.54 -7.49 28.36
C PRO A 192 2.57 -8.23 27.49
N LEU A 193 3.59 -7.48 27.04
CA LEU A 193 4.72 -8.05 26.31
C LEU A 193 5.44 -9.12 27.16
N GLY A 194 5.93 -10.17 26.52
CA GLY A 194 6.56 -11.33 27.17
C GLY A 194 5.56 -12.34 27.77
N LYS A 195 4.27 -12.00 27.86
CA LYS A 195 3.28 -12.96 28.37
C LYS A 195 3.13 -14.14 27.39
N ILE A 196 3.22 -15.34 27.94
CA ILE A 196 2.90 -16.59 27.23
C ILE A 196 1.43 -16.91 27.49
N LEU A 197 0.68 -17.19 26.42
CA LEU A 197 -0.73 -17.55 26.49
C LEU A 197 -1.06 -18.66 25.48
N ARG A 198 -2.21 -19.29 25.67
CA ARG A 198 -2.78 -20.21 24.69
C ARG A 198 -3.78 -19.46 23.82
N ALA A 199 -3.63 -19.56 22.51
CA ALA A 199 -4.54 -18.96 21.54
C ALA A 199 -5.04 -20.02 20.56
N LYS A 200 -6.34 -20.01 20.26
CA LYS A 200 -6.94 -20.86 19.23
C LYS A 200 -6.81 -20.17 17.88
N ILE A 201 -6.25 -20.86 16.90
CA ILE A 201 -6.07 -20.34 15.54
C ILE A 201 -7.43 -20.30 14.84
N LEU A 202 -7.86 -19.11 14.45
CA LEU A 202 -9.12 -18.84 13.76
C LEU A 202 -8.94 -18.85 12.24
N ARG A 203 -7.77 -18.43 11.76
CA ARG A 203 -7.48 -18.29 10.32
C ARG A 203 -5.99 -18.51 10.06
N ASN A 204 -5.64 -19.10 8.93
CA ASN A 204 -4.26 -19.41 8.53
C ASN A 204 -3.99 -19.19 7.02
N LYS A 205 -4.74 -18.30 6.37
CA LYS A 205 -4.67 -18.12 4.90
C LYS A 205 -3.33 -17.45 4.51
N HIS A 206 -2.63 -18.02 3.53
CA HIS A 206 -1.37 -17.48 3.00
C HIS A 206 -0.27 -17.24 4.05
N ASN A 207 -0.17 -18.10 5.07
CA ASN A 207 0.74 -17.94 6.23
C ASN A 207 0.46 -16.70 7.10
N ILE A 208 -0.71 -16.08 6.96
CA ILE A 208 -1.20 -15.05 7.87
C ILE A 208 -2.09 -15.76 8.90
N TYR A 209 -1.64 -15.78 10.15
CA TYR A 209 -2.32 -16.43 11.26
C TYR A 209 -3.07 -15.41 12.10
N ILE A 210 -4.35 -15.70 12.36
CA ILE A 210 -5.19 -14.95 13.29
C ILE A 210 -5.63 -15.91 14.39
N GLY A 211 -5.42 -15.54 15.64
CA GLY A 211 -5.82 -16.32 16.81
C GLY A 211 -6.55 -15.47 17.85
N ARG A 212 -7.22 -16.14 18.78
CA ARG A 212 -7.84 -15.53 19.97
C ARG A 212 -7.60 -16.43 21.17
#